data_AF-A0A2V7GI04-F1
#
_entry.id   AF-A0A2V7GI04-F1
#
_cell.length_a   1.000
_cell.length_b   1.000
_cell.length_c   1.000
_cell.angle_alpha   90.00
_cell.angle_beta   90.00
_cell.angle_gamma   90.00
#
_symmetry.space_group_name_H-M   'P 1'
#
loop_
_entity.id
_entity.type
_entity.pdbx_description
1 polymer ?
#
loop_
_entity_poly.entity_id
_entity_poly.type
_entity_poly.pdbx_seq_one_letter_code
_entity_poly.pdbx_strand_id
1 'polypeptide(L)'
;MCAEDFCADHGIALCRVDEQPACEEHARVCQSCRMEHCSAHEGRCAEGDHSACSACLEACGSCGRVVCNRHAQQSRPDAPKGSRRLCIACVRYCEGGTNEPVGVDEVAQCASCSKSVCTAHQAVCVVDGHVHCSRHLHRTDASRRLVCAAHRADCAEEPEAIFAADEVAACPVCGRGACAQHRAACAHCGRQVCTADLQQQSHRCATCAQLATIADPPEEVVAAALAATGGASRSRRAWRVGRDRTHVVVELDLGWRRRTVFTLRHGDTVPESVVTHSLVGSKRRTVT
;
A
#
# COMPACT_ATOMS: atom_id res chain seq x y z
N MET A 1 43.26 -30.78 -34.36
CA MET A 1 41.80 -30.98 -34.52
C MET A 1 41.40 -32.24 -33.76
N CYS A 2 40.20 -32.27 -33.17
CA CYS A 2 39.68 -33.44 -32.45
C CYS A 2 39.36 -34.57 -33.45
N ALA A 3 39.56 -35.85 -33.06
CA ALA A 3 39.30 -37.07 -33.85
C ALA A 3 40.39 -37.60 -34.82
N GLU A 4 41.68 -37.23 -34.66
CA GLU A 4 42.77 -37.92 -35.38
C GLU A 4 43.36 -39.08 -34.56
N ASP A 5 43.67 -40.21 -35.23
CA ASP A 5 44.31 -41.42 -34.68
C ASP A 5 45.63 -41.17 -33.93
N PHE A 6 46.17 -39.95 -34.00
CA PHE A 6 47.38 -39.49 -33.31
C PHE A 6 47.22 -39.34 -31.79
N CYS A 7 45.99 -39.36 -31.24
CA CYS A 7 45.73 -39.03 -29.83
C CYS A 7 45.79 -40.25 -28.87
N ALA A 8 46.01 -41.47 -29.38
CA ALA A 8 45.89 -42.69 -28.58
C ALA A 8 46.91 -42.79 -27.42
N ASP A 9 48.09 -42.18 -27.57
CA ASP A 9 49.17 -42.27 -26.57
C ASP A 9 49.45 -40.95 -25.81
N HIS A 10 48.93 -39.81 -26.30
CA HIS A 10 49.17 -38.49 -25.72
C HIS A 10 47.93 -37.61 -25.83
N GLY A 11 47.12 -37.53 -24.76
CA GLY A 11 45.91 -36.72 -24.73
C GLY A 11 44.83 -37.18 -23.76
N ILE A 12 43.61 -36.72 -23.98
CA ILE A 12 42.41 -37.14 -23.25
C ILE A 12 41.58 -38.09 -24.10
N ALA A 13 41.12 -39.17 -23.49
CA ALA A 13 40.34 -40.19 -24.20
C ALA A 13 38.91 -39.73 -24.52
N LEU A 14 38.29 -38.94 -23.63
CA LEU A 14 36.90 -38.49 -23.75
C LEU A 14 36.78 -37.03 -23.33
N CYS A 15 36.45 -36.16 -24.28
CA CYS A 15 36.06 -34.80 -23.96
C CYS A 15 34.71 -34.79 -23.22
N ARG A 16 34.62 -34.02 -22.13
CA ARG A 16 33.38 -33.88 -21.34
C ARG A 16 32.14 -33.44 -22.14
N VAL A 17 32.30 -32.82 -23.30
CA VAL A 17 31.21 -32.18 -24.04
C VAL A 17 30.65 -33.08 -25.14
N ASP A 18 31.49 -33.68 -25.97
CA ASP A 18 31.11 -34.50 -27.13
C ASP A 18 31.66 -35.93 -27.09
N GLU A 19 32.34 -36.29 -26.00
CA GLU A 19 32.91 -37.61 -25.76
C GLU A 19 33.97 -38.03 -26.80
N GLN A 20 34.52 -37.09 -27.58
CA GLN A 20 35.58 -37.36 -28.54
C GLN A 20 36.99 -37.22 -27.92
N PRO A 21 37.98 -37.99 -28.39
CA PRO A 21 39.36 -37.85 -27.94
C PRO A 21 40.00 -36.55 -28.45
N ALA A 22 40.97 -36.05 -27.70
CA ALA A 22 41.79 -34.90 -28.10
C ALA A 22 43.24 -35.09 -27.66
N CYS A 23 44.20 -34.68 -28.49
CA CYS A 23 45.61 -34.78 -28.14
C CYS A 23 45.97 -33.85 -26.97
N GLU A 24 47.12 -34.11 -26.34
CA GLU A 24 47.59 -33.38 -25.15
C GLU A 24 47.64 -31.86 -25.34
N GLU A 25 48.05 -31.38 -26.51
CA GLU A 25 48.09 -29.95 -26.85
C GLU A 25 46.71 -29.28 -26.78
N HIS A 26 45.66 -30.03 -27.13
CA HIS A 26 44.28 -29.55 -27.13
C HIS A 26 43.52 -29.92 -25.86
N ALA A 27 44.09 -30.74 -24.97
CA ALA A 27 43.50 -31.12 -23.70
C ALA A 27 43.52 -29.94 -22.72
N ARG A 28 42.39 -29.71 -22.06
CA ARG A 28 42.19 -28.65 -21.06
C ARG A 28 41.41 -29.22 -19.87
N VAL A 29 41.66 -28.71 -18.67
CA VAL A 29 40.88 -29.05 -17.48
C VAL A 29 39.93 -27.91 -17.15
N CYS A 30 38.62 -28.20 -17.11
CA CYS A 30 37.61 -27.18 -16.80
C CYS A 30 37.74 -26.73 -15.34
N GLN A 31 37.94 -25.43 -15.10
CA GLN A 31 38.06 -24.93 -13.73
C GLN A 31 36.76 -25.02 -12.93
N SER A 32 35.60 -25.11 -13.60
CA SER A 32 34.29 -25.22 -12.98
C SER A 32 33.97 -26.65 -12.49
N CYS A 33 34.02 -27.65 -13.38
CA CYS A 33 33.66 -29.04 -13.04
C CYS A 33 34.85 -29.98 -12.83
N ARG A 34 36.08 -29.51 -13.04
CA ARG A 34 37.34 -30.29 -12.96
C ARG A 34 37.47 -31.43 -13.97
N MET A 35 36.54 -31.56 -14.91
CA MET A 35 36.60 -32.55 -15.99
C MET A 35 37.45 -32.06 -17.16
N GLU A 36 38.03 -33.00 -17.89
CA GLU A 36 38.82 -32.77 -19.09
C GLU A 36 37.93 -32.44 -20.31
N HIS A 37 38.39 -31.51 -21.14
CA HIS A 37 37.71 -31.13 -22.39
C HIS A 37 38.74 -30.70 -23.43
N CYS A 38 38.34 -30.72 -24.71
CA CYS A 38 39.19 -30.19 -25.77
C CYS A 38 39.04 -28.66 -25.86
N SER A 39 40.08 -27.99 -26.35
CA SER A 39 40.11 -26.54 -26.57
C SER A 39 39.01 -26.03 -27.53
N ALA A 40 38.47 -26.88 -28.41
CA ALA A 40 37.33 -26.50 -29.26
C ALA A 40 36.03 -26.28 -28.46
N HIS A 41 35.92 -26.91 -27.30
CA HIS A 41 34.81 -26.74 -26.36
C HIS A 41 35.18 -25.84 -25.17
N GLU A 42 36.26 -25.08 -25.29
CA GLU A 42 36.67 -24.10 -24.30
C GLU A 42 35.91 -22.79 -24.50
N GLY A 43 35.43 -22.21 -23.42
CA GLY A 43 34.90 -20.86 -23.40
C GLY A 43 35.36 -20.10 -22.17
N ARG A 44 35.19 -18.78 -22.21
CA ARG A 44 35.66 -17.89 -21.13
C ARG A 44 34.50 -17.51 -20.22
N CYS A 45 34.72 -17.60 -18.91
CA CYS A 45 33.75 -17.10 -17.94
C CYS A 45 33.81 -15.57 -17.91
N ALA A 46 32.66 -14.90 -17.91
CA ALA A 46 32.60 -13.44 -17.72
C ALA A 46 32.90 -13.01 -16.28
N GLU A 47 32.83 -13.96 -15.33
CA GLU A 47 33.18 -13.75 -13.93
C GLU A 47 34.48 -14.52 -13.65
N GLY A 48 35.55 -13.79 -13.32
CA GLY A 48 36.89 -14.35 -13.15
C GLY A 48 37.66 -14.52 -14.47
N ASP A 49 38.99 -14.47 -14.38
CA ASP A 49 39.90 -14.60 -15.53
C ASP A 49 40.25 -16.08 -15.78
N HIS A 50 39.23 -16.90 -16.11
CA HIS A 50 39.44 -18.33 -16.37
C HIS A 50 38.53 -18.90 -17.45
N SER A 51 38.99 -20.01 -18.01
CA SER A 51 38.24 -20.83 -18.97
C SER A 51 37.47 -21.97 -18.30
N ALA A 52 36.34 -22.32 -18.91
CA ALA A 52 35.54 -23.49 -18.55
C ALA A 52 35.05 -24.19 -19.83
N CYS A 53 34.70 -25.47 -19.73
CA CYS A 53 34.09 -26.17 -20.84
C CYS A 53 32.71 -25.58 -21.16
N SER A 54 32.30 -25.62 -22.43
CA SER A 54 31.03 -25.08 -22.92
C SER A 54 29.82 -25.66 -22.18
N ALA A 55 29.86 -26.94 -21.76
CA ALA A 55 28.80 -27.55 -20.94
C ALA A 55 28.63 -26.91 -19.55
N CYS A 56 29.64 -26.22 -19.03
CA CYS A 56 29.55 -25.48 -17.77
C CYS A 56 29.19 -24.01 -17.96
N LEU A 57 29.18 -23.50 -19.19
CA LEU A 57 28.94 -22.09 -19.50
C LEU A 57 27.51 -21.90 -20.00
N GLU A 58 26.84 -20.88 -19.48
CA GLU A 58 25.50 -20.50 -19.92
C GLU A 58 25.29 -19.01 -19.66
N ALA A 59 24.42 -18.37 -20.44
CA ALA A 59 24.08 -16.97 -20.25
C ALA A 59 23.30 -16.77 -18.94
N CYS A 60 23.64 -15.71 -18.19
CA CYS A 60 22.86 -15.26 -17.05
C CYS A 60 21.46 -14.84 -17.53
N GLY A 61 20.42 -15.46 -16.99
CA GLY A 61 19.02 -15.17 -17.34
C GLY A 61 18.49 -13.80 -16.92
N SER A 62 19.36 -12.91 -16.41
CA SER A 62 19.06 -11.52 -16.05
C SER A 62 19.87 -10.52 -16.89
N CYS A 63 21.20 -10.66 -16.95
CA CYS A 63 22.09 -9.73 -17.65
C CYS A 63 22.71 -10.27 -18.95
N GLY A 64 22.46 -11.53 -19.32
CA GLY A 64 22.97 -12.15 -20.55
C GLY A 64 24.46 -12.54 -20.53
N ARG A 65 25.24 -12.12 -19.53
CA ARG A 65 26.67 -12.49 -19.43
C ARG A 65 26.86 -14.00 -19.29
N VAL A 66 27.77 -14.57 -20.06
CA VAL A 66 28.09 -16.01 -20.01
C VAL A 66 28.93 -16.32 -18.77
N VAL A 67 28.39 -17.14 -17.87
CA VAL A 67 29.03 -17.49 -16.60
C VAL A 67 29.08 -19.00 -16.39
N CYS A 68 30.11 -19.46 -15.67
CA CYS A 68 30.26 -20.87 -15.37
C CYS A 68 29.40 -21.27 -14.15
N ASN A 69 29.18 -22.57 -13.97
CA ASN A 69 28.42 -23.10 -12.81
C ASN A 69 28.97 -22.65 -11.45
N ARG A 70 30.28 -22.40 -11.31
CA ARG A 70 30.86 -21.89 -10.05
C ARG A 70 30.47 -20.44 -9.76
N HIS A 71 30.28 -19.62 -10.79
CA HIS A 71 29.97 -18.20 -10.67
C HIS A 71 28.50 -17.89 -10.93
N ALA A 72 27.66 -18.90 -10.82
CA ALA A 72 26.23 -18.77 -10.98
C ALA A 72 25.47 -19.58 -9.94
N GLN A 73 24.25 -19.15 -9.67
CA GLN A 73 23.28 -19.89 -8.89
C GLN A 73 22.01 -20.08 -9.72
N GLN A 74 21.41 -21.27 -9.62
CA GLN A 74 20.14 -21.57 -10.25
C GLN A 74 19.00 -21.02 -9.38
N SER A 75 18.09 -20.23 -9.94
CA SER A 75 16.82 -19.94 -9.28
C SER A 75 15.94 -21.17 -9.26
N ARG A 76 14.99 -21.21 -8.33
CA ARG A 76 14.07 -22.36 -8.23
C ARG A 76 13.05 -22.37 -9.37
N PRO A 77 12.48 -23.54 -9.73
CA PRO A 77 11.41 -23.63 -10.73
C PRO A 77 10.16 -22.81 -10.40
N ASP A 78 9.88 -22.59 -9.11
CA ASP A 78 8.76 -21.80 -8.59
C ASP A 78 9.08 -20.30 -8.47
N ALA A 79 10.28 -19.85 -8.85
CA ALA A 79 10.59 -18.43 -8.93
C ALA A 79 9.69 -17.72 -9.98
N PRO A 80 9.45 -16.40 -9.87
CA PRO A 80 8.51 -15.70 -10.74
C PRO A 80 8.76 -15.83 -12.25
N LYS A 81 10.03 -15.89 -12.67
CA LYS A 81 10.48 -16.12 -14.05
C LYS A 81 11.04 -17.53 -14.26
N GLY A 82 10.68 -18.46 -13.37
CA GLY A 82 11.09 -19.85 -13.40
C GLY A 82 12.57 -20.08 -13.08
N SER A 83 13.00 -21.31 -13.36
CA SER A 83 14.38 -21.75 -13.17
C SER A 83 15.29 -21.13 -14.21
N ARG A 84 16.24 -20.30 -13.79
CA ARG A 84 17.25 -19.67 -14.64
C ARG A 84 18.59 -19.59 -13.92
N ARG A 85 19.67 -19.64 -14.71
CA ARG A 85 21.02 -19.43 -14.20
C ARG A 85 21.27 -17.95 -13.98
N LEU A 86 21.70 -17.55 -12.79
CA LEU A 86 21.96 -16.16 -12.43
C LEU A 86 23.40 -16.00 -11.97
N CYS A 87 24.13 -15.03 -12.52
CA CYS A 87 25.46 -14.69 -12.00
C CYS A 87 25.38 -14.12 -10.58
N ILE A 88 26.47 -14.19 -9.82
CA ILE A 88 26.53 -13.72 -8.43
C ILE A 88 26.01 -12.28 -8.27
N ALA A 89 26.31 -11.38 -9.20
CA ALA A 89 25.83 -10.00 -9.16
C ALA A 89 24.31 -9.86 -9.32
N CYS A 90 23.69 -10.78 -10.08
CA CYS A 90 22.27 -10.77 -10.42
C CYS A 90 21.42 -11.64 -9.48
N VAL A 91 22.02 -12.38 -8.55
CA VAL A 91 21.27 -13.13 -7.53
C VAL A 91 20.86 -12.20 -6.39
N ARG A 92 19.61 -12.30 -5.98
CA ARG A 92 19.09 -11.78 -4.72
C ARG A 92 18.36 -12.91 -4.00
N TYR A 93 18.17 -12.74 -2.70
CA TYR A 93 17.38 -13.67 -1.91
C TYR A 93 16.09 -12.99 -1.48
N CYS A 94 14.97 -13.67 -1.73
CA CYS A 94 13.67 -13.18 -1.34
C CYS A 94 13.44 -13.45 0.15
N GLU A 95 13.45 -12.39 0.95
CA GLU A 95 13.25 -12.47 2.41
C GLU A 95 11.76 -12.40 2.82
N GLY A 96 10.85 -12.31 1.84
CA GLY A 96 9.40 -12.41 2.09
C GLY A 96 8.89 -13.85 2.17
N GLY A 97 9.66 -14.82 1.66
CA GLY A 97 9.33 -16.24 1.62
C GLY A 97 10.30 -17.10 2.44
N THR A 98 10.95 -18.05 1.78
CA THR A 98 11.88 -19.03 2.37
C THR A 98 13.35 -18.69 2.15
N ASN A 99 13.67 -17.43 1.84
CA ASN A 99 15.01 -16.98 1.47
C ASN A 99 15.50 -17.63 0.15
N GLU A 100 14.60 -17.80 -0.82
CA GLU A 100 14.92 -18.40 -2.12
C GLU A 100 15.71 -17.46 -3.04
N PRO A 101 16.64 -18.02 -3.87
CA PRO A 101 17.37 -17.25 -4.86
C PRO A 101 16.47 -16.86 -6.02
N VAL A 102 16.45 -15.57 -6.31
CA VAL A 102 15.70 -14.92 -7.40
C VAL A 102 16.61 -13.92 -8.11
N GLY A 103 16.23 -13.46 -9.29
CA GLY A 103 17.00 -12.43 -9.98
C GLY A 103 16.72 -11.04 -9.43
N VAL A 104 17.71 -10.15 -9.57
CA VAL A 104 17.60 -8.71 -9.27
C VAL A 104 16.41 -8.04 -9.96
N ASP A 105 16.01 -8.54 -11.12
CA ASP A 105 14.91 -8.05 -11.94
C ASP A 105 13.53 -8.61 -11.55
N GLU A 106 13.44 -9.32 -10.42
CA GLU A 106 12.19 -9.88 -9.88
C GLU A 106 11.88 -9.37 -8.47
N VAL A 107 12.75 -8.54 -7.89
CA VAL A 107 12.62 -8.09 -6.51
C VAL A 107 12.33 -6.60 -6.43
N ALA A 108 11.55 -6.22 -5.44
CA ALA A 108 11.46 -4.86 -4.94
C ALA A 108 11.86 -4.81 -3.46
N GLN A 109 12.12 -3.60 -2.95
CA GLN A 109 12.37 -3.40 -1.53
C GLN A 109 11.05 -3.21 -0.79
N CYS A 110 10.88 -3.91 0.33
CA CYS A 110 9.77 -3.66 1.23
C CYS A 110 9.93 -2.29 1.89
N ALA A 111 8.93 -1.41 1.76
CA ALA A 111 8.97 -0.07 2.35
C ALA A 111 9.06 -0.05 3.88
N SER A 112 8.70 -1.14 4.56
CA SER A 112 8.77 -1.23 6.04
C SER A 112 10.10 -1.75 6.58
N CYS A 113 10.81 -2.62 5.86
CA CYS A 113 12.07 -3.23 6.36
C CYS A 113 13.24 -3.19 5.38
N SER A 114 13.06 -2.60 4.20
CA SER A 114 14.04 -2.49 3.11
C SER A 114 14.56 -3.82 2.54
N LYS A 115 14.05 -4.96 3.03
CA LYS A 115 14.40 -6.30 2.55
C LYS A 115 13.92 -6.54 1.13
N SER A 116 14.66 -7.36 0.39
CA SER A 116 14.30 -7.74 -0.99
C SER A 116 13.17 -8.77 -0.97
N VAL A 117 12.12 -8.51 -1.74
CA VAL A 117 10.94 -9.37 -1.83
C VAL A 117 10.63 -9.60 -3.30
N CYS A 118 10.46 -10.86 -3.70
CA CYS A 118 10.12 -11.17 -5.07
C CYS A 118 8.66 -10.81 -5.38
N THR A 119 8.31 -10.68 -6.66
CA THR A 119 6.94 -10.39 -7.11
C THR A 119 5.88 -11.38 -6.60
N ALA A 120 6.26 -12.62 -6.28
CA ALA A 120 5.35 -13.62 -5.69
C ALA A 120 5.08 -13.41 -4.19
N HIS A 121 6.03 -12.82 -3.45
CA HIS A 121 5.94 -12.64 -2.00
C HIS A 121 5.68 -11.19 -1.58
N GLN A 122 5.64 -10.28 -2.55
CA GLN A 122 5.33 -8.88 -2.32
C GLN A 122 3.83 -8.63 -2.51
N ALA A 123 3.32 -7.64 -1.79
CA ALA A 123 2.02 -7.05 -2.09
C ALA A 123 2.06 -5.55 -1.80
N VAL A 124 1.00 -4.85 -2.19
CA VAL A 124 0.93 -3.38 -2.12
C VAL A 124 -0.05 -2.96 -1.04
N CYS A 125 0.32 -1.95 -0.25
CA CYS A 125 -0.63 -1.32 0.67
C CYS A 125 -1.59 -0.42 -0.13
N VAL A 126 -2.89 -0.58 0.09
CA VAL A 126 -3.91 0.13 -0.68
C VAL A 126 -3.96 1.64 -0.43
N VAL A 127 -3.38 2.11 0.69
CA VAL A 127 -3.47 3.51 1.13
C VAL A 127 -2.34 4.35 0.53
N ASP A 128 -1.10 3.85 0.51
CA ASP A 128 0.07 4.58 0.01
C ASP A 128 0.63 4.04 -1.32
N GLY A 129 0.19 2.86 -1.77
CA GLY A 129 0.67 2.25 -3.00
C GLY A 129 2.07 1.65 -2.91
N HIS A 130 2.69 1.60 -1.72
CA HIS A 130 4.04 1.05 -1.57
C HIS A 130 4.04 -0.47 -1.50
N VAL A 131 5.17 -1.05 -1.92
CA VAL A 131 5.41 -2.50 -1.86
C VAL A 131 5.86 -2.90 -0.44
N HIS A 132 5.28 -3.97 0.07
CA HIS A 132 5.64 -4.57 1.35
C HIS A 132 5.76 -6.10 1.22
N CYS A 133 6.54 -6.71 2.11
CA CYS A 133 6.46 -8.17 2.29
C CYS A 133 5.15 -8.54 2.99
N SER A 134 4.71 -9.78 2.78
CA SER A 134 3.50 -10.35 3.40
C SER A 134 3.43 -10.13 4.92
N ARG A 135 4.56 -10.16 5.63
CA ARG A 135 4.64 -9.96 7.10
C ARG A 135 4.29 -8.54 7.55
N HIS A 136 4.46 -7.54 6.67
CA HIS A 136 4.16 -6.14 7.00
C HIS A 136 2.79 -5.70 6.51
N LEU A 137 2.03 -6.59 5.89
CA LEU A 137 0.66 -6.33 5.45
C LEU A 137 -0.32 -7.15 6.27
N HIS A 138 -1.50 -6.58 6.46
CA HIS A 138 -2.65 -7.29 7.03
C HIS A 138 -3.88 -7.04 6.15
N ARG A 139 -4.80 -8.00 6.12
CA ARG A 139 -6.11 -7.77 5.51
C ARG A 139 -7.01 -7.06 6.50
N THR A 140 -7.67 -5.99 6.07
CA THR A 140 -8.73 -5.37 6.86
C THR A 140 -9.89 -6.34 7.04
N ASP A 141 -10.63 -6.22 8.13
CA ASP A 141 -11.74 -7.14 8.40
C ASP A 141 -12.97 -6.84 7.55
N ALA A 142 -13.26 -5.56 7.33
CA ALA A 142 -14.42 -5.14 6.53
C ALA A 142 -14.20 -5.32 5.02
N SER A 143 -13.15 -4.70 4.45
CA SER A 143 -12.96 -4.67 2.98
C SER A 143 -12.00 -5.74 2.45
N ARG A 144 -11.31 -6.47 3.34
CA ARG A 144 -10.29 -7.48 2.99
C ARG A 144 -9.10 -6.92 2.19
N ARG A 145 -8.95 -5.59 2.12
CA ARG A 145 -7.85 -4.87 1.47
C ARG A 145 -6.56 -5.02 2.28
N LEU A 146 -5.41 -5.00 1.61
CA LEU A 146 -4.11 -5.10 2.27
C LEU A 146 -3.63 -3.72 2.72
N VAL A 147 -3.26 -3.61 4.00
CA VAL A 147 -2.74 -2.39 4.61
C VAL A 147 -1.47 -2.65 5.41
N CYS A 148 -0.52 -1.72 5.33
CA CYS A 148 0.67 -1.76 6.17
C CYS A 148 0.35 -1.30 7.59
N ALA A 149 1.23 -1.59 8.55
CA ALA A 149 0.99 -1.26 9.96
C ALA A 149 0.69 0.23 10.21
N ALA A 150 1.33 1.14 9.46
CA ALA A 150 1.12 2.59 9.59
C ALA A 150 -0.26 3.06 9.09
N HIS A 151 -0.89 2.30 8.20
CA HIS A 151 -2.20 2.61 7.61
C HIS A 151 -3.33 1.75 8.18
N ARG A 152 -3.11 1.14 9.35
CA ARG A 152 -4.17 0.53 10.14
C ARG A 152 -4.83 1.61 11.01
N ALA A 153 -6.13 1.48 11.19
CA ALA A 153 -6.89 2.29 12.11
C ALA A 153 -7.93 1.41 12.83
N ASP A 154 -8.36 1.88 14.00
CA ASP A 154 -9.29 1.16 14.86
C ASP A 154 -10.64 1.88 14.92
N CYS A 155 -11.71 1.10 14.97
CA CYS A 155 -13.03 1.59 15.29
C CYS A 155 -13.25 1.50 16.81
N ALA A 156 -13.66 2.59 17.46
CA ALA A 156 -13.86 2.60 18.91
C ALA A 156 -14.98 1.64 19.39
N GLU A 157 -15.92 1.29 18.51
CA GLU A 157 -16.99 0.34 18.80
C GLU A 157 -16.58 -1.13 18.51
N GLU A 158 -15.48 -1.35 17.78
CA GLU A 158 -14.95 -2.67 17.41
C GLU A 158 -13.41 -2.66 17.50
N PRO A 159 -12.84 -2.60 18.72
CA PRO A 159 -11.40 -2.40 18.92
C PRO A 159 -10.54 -3.58 18.48
N GLU A 160 -11.13 -4.75 18.27
CA GLU A 160 -10.42 -5.95 17.80
C GLU A 160 -10.34 -6.02 16.27
N ALA A 161 -11.16 -5.22 15.55
CA ALA A 161 -11.22 -5.22 14.11
C ALA A 161 -10.20 -4.24 13.50
N ILE A 162 -9.50 -4.70 12.47
CA ILE A 162 -8.51 -3.91 11.74
C ILE A 162 -9.18 -3.25 10.54
N PHE A 163 -9.13 -1.92 10.51
CA PHE A 163 -9.56 -1.12 9.39
C PHE A 163 -8.39 -0.45 8.69
N ALA A 164 -8.60 -0.07 7.44
CA ALA A 164 -7.70 0.86 6.77
C ALA A 164 -7.93 2.28 7.32
N ALA A 165 -6.90 3.11 7.30
CA ALA A 165 -6.98 4.50 7.77
C ALA A 165 -8.05 5.33 7.04
N ASP A 166 -8.37 4.99 5.78
CA ASP A 166 -9.41 5.64 4.98
C ASP A 166 -10.84 5.11 5.25
N GLU A 167 -11.00 4.02 6.03
CA GLU A 167 -12.30 3.43 6.39
C GLU A 167 -12.85 3.95 7.71
N VAL A 168 -12.01 4.63 8.48
CA VAL A 168 -12.33 5.17 9.80
C VAL A 168 -12.24 6.68 9.73
N ALA A 169 -13.24 7.38 10.28
CA ALA A 169 -13.12 8.82 10.49
C ALA A 169 -13.41 9.18 11.94
N ALA A 170 -12.76 10.25 12.40
CA ALA A 170 -13.02 10.80 13.73
C ALA A 170 -14.45 11.34 13.83
N CYS A 171 -15.16 10.96 14.89
CA CYS A 171 -16.43 11.57 15.25
C CYS A 171 -16.18 13.05 15.64
N PRO A 172 -16.87 14.03 15.05
CA PRO A 172 -16.66 15.43 15.43
C PRO A 172 -17.09 15.74 16.88
N VAL A 173 -17.92 14.88 17.48
CA VAL A 173 -18.42 15.02 18.85
C VAL A 173 -17.38 14.53 19.88
N CYS A 174 -17.09 13.23 19.93
CA CYS A 174 -16.13 12.66 20.90
C CYS A 174 -14.67 12.59 20.40
N GLY A 175 -14.41 12.71 19.11
CA GLY A 175 -13.08 12.59 18.50
C GLY A 175 -12.60 11.16 18.23
N ARG A 176 -13.33 10.13 18.70
CA ARG A 176 -12.95 8.73 18.48
C ARG A 176 -13.20 8.31 17.03
N GLY A 177 -12.36 7.41 16.52
CA GLY A 177 -12.53 6.81 15.20
C GLY A 177 -13.76 5.89 15.16
N ALA A 178 -14.55 5.99 14.10
CA ALA A 178 -15.65 5.08 13.84
C ALA A 178 -15.68 4.67 12.36
N CYS A 179 -15.90 3.38 12.11
CA CYS A 179 -16.06 2.83 10.76
C CYS A 179 -17.41 3.25 10.14
N ALA A 180 -17.61 2.99 8.86
CA ALA A 180 -18.83 3.37 8.14
C ALA A 180 -20.12 2.79 8.75
N GLN A 181 -20.08 1.57 9.31
CA GLN A 181 -21.24 0.93 9.95
C GLN A 181 -21.59 1.55 11.31
N HIS A 182 -20.57 2.03 12.03
CA HIS A 182 -20.72 2.69 13.33
C HIS A 182 -20.84 4.21 13.22
N ARG A 183 -21.18 4.71 12.02
CA ARG A 183 -21.45 6.12 11.77
C ARG A 183 -22.81 6.32 11.12
N ALA A 184 -23.43 7.43 11.47
CA ALA A 184 -24.67 7.85 10.85
C ALA A 184 -24.77 9.39 10.80
N ALA A 185 -25.53 9.87 9.83
CA ALA A 185 -25.80 11.30 9.70
C ALA A 185 -26.74 11.76 10.82
N CYS A 186 -26.37 12.83 11.52
CA CYS A 186 -27.28 13.55 12.38
C CYS A 186 -28.41 14.16 11.54
N ALA A 187 -29.67 13.82 11.82
CA ALA A 187 -30.84 14.35 11.13
C ALA A 187 -30.97 15.88 11.21
N HIS A 188 -30.33 16.50 12.21
CA HIS A 188 -30.39 17.94 12.43
C HIS A 188 -29.29 18.74 11.69
N CYS A 189 -28.00 18.44 11.91
CA CYS A 189 -26.90 19.16 11.28
C CYS A 189 -26.27 18.45 10.07
N GLY A 190 -26.72 17.23 9.73
CA GLY A 190 -26.22 16.46 8.57
C GLY A 190 -24.85 15.81 8.74
N ARG A 191 -24.06 16.19 9.76
CA ARG A 191 -22.73 15.62 10.00
C ARG A 191 -22.79 14.13 10.36
N GLN A 192 -21.80 13.39 9.87
CA GLN A 192 -21.59 11.97 10.16
C GLN A 192 -20.89 11.80 11.52
N VAL A 193 -21.62 11.31 12.51
CA VAL A 193 -21.15 11.09 13.89
C VAL A 193 -21.14 9.60 14.20
N CYS A 194 -20.41 9.18 15.24
CA CYS A 194 -20.52 7.80 15.70
C CYS A 194 -21.92 7.53 16.26
N THR A 195 -22.38 6.28 16.16
CA THR A 195 -23.70 5.85 16.66
C THR A 195 -23.82 6.02 18.18
N ALA A 196 -22.72 5.93 18.93
CA ALA A 196 -22.68 6.20 20.37
C ALA A 196 -23.05 7.66 20.73
N ASP A 197 -22.68 8.63 19.89
CA ASP A 197 -23.02 10.05 20.09
C ASP A 197 -24.33 10.46 19.39
N LEU A 198 -25.10 9.51 18.85
CA LEU A 198 -26.35 9.74 18.14
C LEU A 198 -27.55 9.28 18.97
N GLN A 199 -28.45 10.20 19.32
CA GLN A 199 -29.69 9.85 20.01
C GLN A 199 -30.62 9.03 19.10
N GLN A 200 -31.02 7.84 19.56
CA GLN A 200 -31.82 6.90 18.77
C GLN A 200 -33.18 7.44 18.33
N GLN A 201 -33.92 8.13 19.23
CA GLN A 201 -35.29 8.59 18.94
C GLN A 201 -35.33 9.79 18.00
N SER A 202 -34.42 10.75 18.19
CA SER A 202 -34.43 12.02 17.47
C SER A 202 -33.47 12.03 16.28
N HIS A 203 -32.60 11.02 16.17
CA HIS A 203 -31.46 10.97 15.26
C HIS A 203 -30.61 12.25 15.31
N ARG A 204 -30.50 12.88 16.49
CA ARG A 204 -29.67 14.07 16.71
C ARG A 204 -28.36 13.65 17.37
N CYS A 205 -27.25 14.23 16.93
CA CYS A 205 -26.01 14.07 17.68
C CYS A 205 -26.10 14.76 19.05
N ALA A 206 -25.27 14.33 20.00
CA ALA A 206 -25.27 14.87 21.36
C ALA A 206 -25.17 16.42 21.40
N THR A 207 -24.36 17.03 20.53
CA THR A 207 -24.26 18.49 20.39
C THR A 207 -25.59 19.12 19.96
N CYS A 208 -26.25 18.57 18.94
CA CYS A 208 -27.53 19.06 18.43
C CYS A 208 -28.69 18.86 19.43
N ALA A 209 -28.58 17.86 20.30
CA ALA A 209 -29.56 17.61 21.35
C ALA A 209 -29.45 18.64 22.48
N GLN A 210 -28.27 19.21 22.70
CA GLN A 210 -27.96 20.11 23.83
C GLN A 210 -27.79 21.58 23.41
N LEU A 211 -28.26 21.99 22.23
CA LEU A 211 -28.14 23.37 21.77
C LEU A 211 -28.81 24.34 22.78
N ALA A 212 -28.04 25.31 23.25
CA ALA A 212 -28.47 26.30 24.24
C ALA A 212 -28.76 27.64 23.58
N THR A 213 -29.82 28.33 24.02
CA THR A 213 -30.15 29.67 23.53
C THR A 213 -29.10 30.67 24.00
N ILE A 214 -28.62 31.51 23.09
CA ILE A 214 -27.70 32.61 23.43
C ILE A 214 -28.26 33.94 22.93
N ALA A 215 -28.05 35.00 23.71
CA ALA A 215 -28.51 36.35 23.36
C ALA A 215 -27.55 37.04 22.37
N ASP A 216 -26.25 36.88 22.61
CA ASP A 216 -25.20 37.56 21.85
C ASP A 216 -24.18 36.54 21.32
N PRO A 217 -24.29 36.11 20.05
CA PRO A 217 -23.34 35.20 19.43
C PRO A 217 -21.98 35.87 19.17
N PRO A 218 -20.86 35.13 19.26
CA PRO A 218 -19.55 35.64 18.85
C PRO A 218 -19.53 36.15 17.39
N GLU A 219 -18.65 37.10 17.08
CA GLU A 219 -18.58 37.76 15.77
C GLU A 219 -18.33 36.77 14.63
N GLU A 220 -17.48 35.76 14.87
CA GLU A 220 -17.22 34.68 13.90
C GLU A 220 -18.49 33.88 13.56
N VAL A 221 -19.38 33.67 14.54
CA VAL A 221 -20.66 32.98 14.35
C VAL A 221 -21.64 33.87 13.58
N VAL A 222 -21.62 35.19 13.81
CA VAL A 222 -22.43 36.15 13.06
C VAL A 222 -21.99 36.19 11.59
N ALA A 223 -20.68 36.27 11.33
CA ALA A 223 -20.12 36.25 9.99
C ALA A 223 -20.50 34.96 9.24
N ALA A 224 -20.34 33.80 9.89
CA ALA A 224 -20.72 32.51 9.31
C ALA A 224 -22.23 32.42 9.03
N ALA A 225 -23.07 32.98 9.91
CA ALA A 225 -24.52 33.01 9.71
C ALA A 225 -24.93 33.91 8.54
N LEU A 226 -24.25 35.03 8.32
CA LEU A 226 -24.48 35.89 7.15
C LEU A 226 -24.14 35.13 5.87
N ALA A 227 -23.01 34.42 5.84
CA ALA A 227 -22.62 33.55 4.72
C ALA A 227 -23.66 32.44 4.49
N ALA A 228 -24.07 31.73 5.54
CA ALA A 228 -25.04 30.63 5.45
C ALA A 228 -26.44 31.06 4.97
N THR A 229 -26.81 32.34 5.15
CA THR A 229 -28.15 32.86 4.84
C THR A 229 -28.19 33.79 3.63
N GLY A 230 -27.08 33.92 2.89
CA GLY A 230 -26.99 34.80 1.72
C GLY A 230 -27.16 36.28 2.07
N GLY A 231 -26.70 36.71 3.25
CA GLY A 231 -26.74 38.12 3.68
C GLY A 231 -28.10 38.66 4.12
N ALA A 232 -29.14 37.83 4.22
CA ALA A 232 -30.48 38.29 4.57
C ALA A 232 -30.59 38.74 6.04
N SER A 233 -30.42 40.03 6.33
CA SER A 233 -30.57 40.56 7.69
C SER A 233 -32.05 40.49 8.13
N ARG A 234 -32.33 39.80 9.23
CA ARG A 234 -33.62 39.87 9.94
C ARG A 234 -33.34 40.17 11.40
N SER A 235 -34.04 41.17 11.92
CA SER A 235 -33.76 41.89 13.16
C SER A 235 -34.09 41.13 14.46
N ARG A 236 -34.53 39.87 14.39
CA ARG A 236 -34.77 39.02 15.56
C ARG A 236 -34.49 37.55 15.24
N ARG A 237 -33.21 37.21 15.14
CA ARG A 237 -32.76 35.82 15.05
C ARG A 237 -32.66 35.26 16.47
N ALA A 238 -33.41 34.20 16.76
CA ALA A 238 -33.16 33.41 17.96
C ALA A 238 -32.01 32.45 17.65
N TRP A 239 -30.97 32.50 18.47
CA TRP A 239 -29.75 31.71 18.28
C TRP A 239 -29.73 30.56 19.27
N ARG A 240 -29.43 29.36 18.77
CA ARG A 240 -29.07 28.24 19.63
C ARG A 240 -27.74 27.69 19.20
N VAL A 241 -26.82 27.55 20.15
CA VAL A 241 -25.44 27.17 19.87
C VAL A 241 -25.04 25.99 20.76
N GLY A 242 -24.27 25.08 20.18
CA GLY A 242 -23.57 24.03 20.89
C GLY A 242 -22.13 23.96 20.38
N ARG A 243 -21.23 23.47 21.21
CA ARG A 243 -19.84 23.22 20.84
C ARG A 243 -19.52 21.77 21.05
N ASP A 244 -18.73 21.23 20.13
CA ASP A 244 -18.12 19.93 20.28
C ASP A 244 -16.60 20.02 20.11
N ARG A 245 -15.94 18.87 20.03
CA ARG A 245 -14.48 18.79 19.96
C ARG A 245 -13.89 19.57 18.79
N THR A 246 -14.63 19.69 17.69
CA THR A 246 -14.08 20.18 16.41
C THR A 246 -14.82 21.39 15.85
N HIS A 247 -16.08 21.61 16.26
CA HIS A 247 -16.94 22.64 15.69
C HIS A 247 -17.81 23.36 16.72
N VAL A 248 -18.30 24.51 16.29
CA VAL A 248 -19.51 25.16 16.77
C VAL A 248 -20.68 24.75 15.87
N VAL A 249 -21.78 24.30 16.45
CA VAL A 249 -23.05 24.02 15.76
C VAL A 249 -24.05 25.10 16.12
N VAL A 250 -24.65 25.70 15.10
CA VAL A 250 -25.55 26.85 15.29
C VAL A 250 -26.87 26.54 14.62
N GLU A 251 -27.96 26.59 15.39
CA GLU A 251 -29.33 26.65 14.89
C GLU A 251 -29.80 28.11 14.92
N LEU A 252 -30.30 28.56 13.78
CA LEU A 252 -30.82 29.89 13.56
C LEU A 252 -32.30 29.83 13.19
N ASP A 253 -33.14 30.50 13.97
CA ASP A 253 -34.54 30.71 13.60
C ASP A 253 -34.65 31.83 12.56
N LEU A 254 -35.17 31.49 11.38
CA LEU A 254 -35.39 32.43 10.27
C LEU A 254 -36.83 32.97 10.22
N GLY A 255 -37.68 32.54 11.16
CA GLY A 255 -39.12 32.78 11.15
C GLY A 255 -39.87 31.87 10.19
N TRP A 256 -41.20 31.97 10.19
CA TRP A 256 -42.08 31.25 9.24
C TRP A 256 -41.84 29.72 9.22
N ARG A 257 -41.57 29.13 10.39
CA ARG A 257 -41.29 27.71 10.58
C ARG A 257 -40.05 27.19 9.81
N ARG A 258 -39.12 28.08 9.48
CA ARG A 258 -37.83 27.74 8.86
C ARG A 258 -36.70 27.90 9.86
N ARG A 259 -35.83 26.90 9.93
CA ARG A 259 -34.62 26.92 10.74
C ARG A 259 -33.44 26.56 9.85
N THR A 260 -32.31 27.22 10.05
CA THR A 260 -31.06 26.84 9.40
C THR A 260 -30.08 26.40 10.46
N VAL A 261 -29.53 25.20 10.28
CA VAL A 261 -28.46 24.68 11.10
C VAL A 261 -27.19 24.71 10.28
N PHE A 262 -26.13 25.30 10.81
CA PHE A 262 -24.82 25.25 10.18
C PHE A 262 -23.75 24.83 11.17
N THR A 263 -22.64 24.35 10.63
CA THR A 263 -21.48 23.92 11.42
C THR A 263 -20.26 24.71 11.01
N LEU A 264 -19.52 25.19 12.00
CA LEU A 264 -18.35 26.04 11.84
C LEU A 264 -17.18 25.39 12.57
N ARG A 265 -16.05 25.13 11.90
CA ARG A 265 -14.85 24.64 12.61
C ARG A 265 -14.35 25.71 13.55
N HIS A 266 -13.73 25.28 14.64
CA HIS A 266 -13.11 26.22 15.58
C HIS A 266 -12.05 27.06 14.87
N GLY A 267 -12.19 28.39 14.91
CA GLY A 267 -11.28 29.34 14.27
C GLY A 267 -11.69 29.78 12.86
N ASP A 268 -12.69 29.13 12.24
CA ASP A 268 -13.18 29.52 10.91
C ASP A 268 -14.30 30.56 10.99
N THR A 269 -14.56 31.25 9.87
CA THR A 269 -15.67 32.19 9.70
C THR A 269 -16.65 31.76 8.59
N VAL A 270 -16.35 30.67 7.88
CA VAL A 270 -17.16 30.14 6.79
C VAL A 270 -17.79 28.82 7.25
N PRO A 271 -19.12 28.65 7.10
CA PRO A 271 -19.77 27.40 7.49
C PRO A 271 -19.30 26.24 6.59
N GLU A 272 -18.96 25.12 7.19
CA GLU A 272 -18.60 23.88 6.47
C GLU A 272 -19.83 23.14 5.96
N SER A 273 -20.95 23.23 6.70
CA SER A 273 -22.21 22.65 6.27
C SER A 273 -23.37 23.54 6.65
N VAL A 274 -24.40 23.56 5.81
CA VAL A 274 -25.65 24.30 6.03
C VAL A 274 -26.83 23.39 5.70
N VAL A 275 -27.71 23.21 6.68
CA VAL A 275 -28.92 22.39 6.59
C VAL A 275 -30.13 23.23 6.95
N THR A 276 -31.04 23.44 5.99
CA THR A 276 -32.28 24.17 6.23
C THR A 276 -33.44 23.21 6.47
N HIS A 277 -34.09 23.36 7.62
CA HIS A 277 -35.31 22.65 8.01
C HIS A 277 -36.50 23.56 7.75
N SER A 278 -37.51 23.06 7.02
CA SER A 278 -38.77 23.76 6.80
C SER A 278 -39.92 22.80 7.12
N LEU A 279 -40.88 23.24 7.93
CA LEU A 279 -42.11 22.46 8.19
C LEU A 279 -43.12 22.51 7.03
N VAL A 280 -42.75 23.14 5.91
CA VAL A 280 -43.55 23.24 4.67
C VAL A 280 -42.79 22.48 3.57
N GLY A 281 -43.09 21.19 3.40
CA GLY A 281 -42.69 20.38 2.24
C GLY A 281 -41.17 20.09 2.10
N SER A 282 -40.78 18.85 2.35
CA SER A 282 -39.40 18.35 2.25
C SER A 282 -38.73 18.52 0.87
N LYS A 283 -37.39 18.67 0.94
CA LYS A 283 -36.32 18.42 -0.06
C LYS A 283 -35.90 19.58 -0.98
N ARG A 284 -34.87 20.33 -0.54
CA ARG A 284 -33.70 20.65 -1.39
C ARG A 284 -32.42 20.53 -0.55
N ARG A 285 -31.49 19.69 -1.01
CA ARG A 285 -30.11 19.57 -0.50
C ARG A 285 -29.24 20.32 -1.50
N THR A 286 -28.54 21.36 -1.08
CA THR A 286 -27.47 21.97 -1.88
C THR A 286 -26.17 21.58 -1.20
N VAL A 287 -25.31 20.85 -1.92
CA VAL A 287 -23.93 20.61 -1.52
C VAL A 287 -23.12 21.66 -2.28
N THR A 288 -22.44 22.55 -1.55
CA THR A 288 -21.38 23.41 -2.07
C THR A 288 -20.05 22.74 -1.85
#